data_AF-A0A8J7VGZ4-F1
#
_entry.id   AF-A0A8J7VGZ4-F1
#
_cell.length_a   1.000
_cell.length_b   1.000
_cell.length_c   1.000
_cell.angle_alpha   90.00
_cell.angle_beta   90.00
_cell.angle_gamma   90.00
#
_symmetry.space_group_name_H-M   'P 1'
#
loop_
_entity.id
_entity.type
_entity.pdbx_description
1 polymer ?
#
loop_
_entity_poly.entity_id
_entity_poly.type
_entity_poly.pdbx_seq_one_letter_code
_entity_poly.pdbx_strand_id
1 'polypeptide(L)'
;MPENSKLKTIKVFKYGLYGMSAFFLSGLIAVIIILFFDEYIVSALVAGWLGGFLTGTFLRMKDKRAKMAASGAIGMPLGLFLSFGAAGLFELMFPFASASLAYTGIPDAIGISIMGLIFGSIMGIFIFGSSALKIFAPVCTLASMPFGILVSAMNEGYVLRDFNLMMNSIIKGKGIIDLNFLVITVSLGIGTGLSIAIHDIISRKKHS
;
A
#
# COMPACT_ATOMS: atom_id res chain seq x y z
N MET A 1 -3.86 -12.60 -32.52
CA MET A 1 -4.90 -13.36 -31.79
C MET A 1 -5.39 -12.52 -30.61
N PRO A 2 -6.68 -12.17 -30.52
CA PRO A 2 -7.20 -11.43 -29.38
C PRO A 2 -7.07 -12.28 -28.11
N GLU A 3 -6.44 -11.74 -27.07
CA GLU A 3 -6.31 -12.38 -25.76
C GLU A 3 -7.72 -12.61 -25.16
N ASN A 4 -8.07 -13.88 -24.93
CA ASN A 4 -9.35 -14.31 -24.36
C ASN A 4 -9.60 -13.61 -23.00
N SER A 5 -10.84 -13.23 -22.70
CA SER A 5 -11.22 -12.54 -21.45
C SER A 5 -10.74 -13.27 -20.20
N LYS A 6 -10.75 -14.61 -20.20
CA LYS A 6 -10.23 -15.43 -19.10
C LYS A 6 -8.72 -15.22 -18.85
N LEU A 7 -7.92 -15.10 -19.91
CA LEU A 7 -6.48 -14.87 -19.79
C LEU A 7 -6.16 -13.50 -19.17
N LYS A 8 -6.96 -12.48 -19.49
CA LYS A 8 -6.82 -11.14 -18.89
C LYS A 8 -7.11 -11.16 -17.40
N THR A 9 -8.18 -11.83 -16.97
CA THR A 9 -8.51 -11.97 -15.54
C THR A 9 -7.43 -12.70 -14.76
N ILE A 10 -6.93 -13.82 -15.30
CA ILE A 10 -5.84 -14.60 -14.69
C ILE A 10 -4.58 -13.73 -14.50
N LYS A 11 -4.27 -12.91 -15.50
CA LYS A 11 -3.11 -12.00 -15.44
C LYS A 11 -3.25 -10.94 -14.36
N VAL A 12 -4.41 -10.29 -14.27
CA VAL A 12 -4.71 -9.28 -13.24
C VAL A 12 -4.56 -9.89 -11.85
N PHE A 13 -5.17 -11.04 -11.63
CA PHE A 13 -5.08 -11.75 -10.34
C PHE A 13 -3.64 -12.13 -9.98
N LYS A 14 -2.91 -12.71 -10.95
CA LYS A 14 -1.51 -13.12 -10.76
C LYS A 14 -0.60 -11.96 -10.40
N TYR A 15 -0.77 -10.81 -11.05
CA TYR A 15 0.07 -9.63 -10.78
C TYR A 15 -0.28 -8.99 -9.44
N GLY A 16 -1.58 -8.95 -9.08
CA GLY A 16 -2.02 -8.55 -7.75
C GLY A 16 -1.38 -9.41 -6.66
N LEU A 17 -1.35 -10.74 -6.83
CA LEU A 17 -0.67 -11.65 -5.91
C LEU A 17 0.83 -11.39 -5.81
N TYR A 18 1.51 -11.13 -6.93
CA TYR A 18 2.94 -10.80 -6.87
C TYR A 18 3.22 -9.50 -6.12
N GLY A 19 2.41 -8.47 -6.35
CA GLY A 19 2.51 -7.22 -5.60
C GLY A 19 2.23 -7.42 -4.11
N MET A 20 1.17 -8.16 -3.78
CA MET A 20 0.83 -8.55 -2.41
C MET A 20 1.99 -9.26 -1.72
N SER A 21 2.54 -10.33 -2.31
CA SER A 21 3.63 -11.10 -1.69
C SER A 21 4.90 -10.28 -1.53
N ALA A 22 5.24 -9.44 -2.50
CA ALA A 22 6.42 -8.59 -2.44
C ALA A 22 6.34 -7.58 -1.28
N PHE A 23 5.20 -6.88 -1.16
CA PHE A 23 4.99 -5.90 -0.12
C PHE A 23 4.69 -6.54 1.25
N PHE A 24 4.16 -7.75 1.29
CA PHE A 24 4.04 -8.52 2.53
C PHE A 24 5.42 -8.84 3.12
N LEU A 25 6.32 -9.42 2.33
CA LEU A 25 7.69 -9.73 2.78
C LEU A 25 8.45 -8.46 3.19
N SER A 26 8.30 -7.40 2.40
CA SER A 26 8.90 -6.10 2.69
C SER A 26 8.34 -5.47 3.97
N GLY A 27 7.02 -5.53 4.15
CA GLY A 27 6.32 -5.03 5.33
C GLY A 27 6.70 -5.78 6.60
N LEU A 28 6.91 -7.11 6.54
CA LEU A 28 7.41 -7.86 7.69
C LEU A 28 8.78 -7.37 8.16
N ILE A 29 9.70 -7.10 7.21
CA ILE A 29 11.02 -6.55 7.52
C ILE A 29 10.87 -5.16 8.15
N ALA A 30 10.01 -4.31 7.60
CA ALA A 30 9.81 -2.97 8.12
C ALA A 30 9.16 -2.97 9.50
N VAL A 31 8.19 -3.84 9.77
CA VAL A 31 7.60 -4.00 11.11
C VAL A 31 8.63 -4.48 12.12
N ILE A 32 9.57 -5.33 11.71
CA ILE A 32 10.72 -5.69 12.55
C ILE A 32 11.58 -4.44 12.85
N ILE A 33 11.83 -3.58 11.85
CA ILE A 33 12.59 -2.34 12.08
C ILE A 33 11.85 -1.41 13.06
N ILE A 34 10.54 -1.20 12.89
CA ILE A 34 9.71 -0.43 13.84
C ILE A 34 9.85 -1.01 15.25
N LEU A 35 9.72 -2.33 15.38
CA LEU A 35 9.81 -3.00 16.68
C LEU A 35 11.14 -2.73 17.40
N PHE A 36 12.27 -2.71 16.67
CA PHE A 36 13.59 -2.58 17.28
C PHE A 36 14.09 -1.14 17.43
N PHE A 37 13.63 -0.23 16.57
CA PHE A 37 14.20 1.11 16.45
C PHE A 37 13.17 2.24 16.61
N ASP A 38 11.87 1.95 16.57
CA ASP A 38 10.78 2.93 16.60
C ASP A 38 10.84 3.97 15.45
N GLU A 39 11.53 3.63 14.36
CA GLU A 39 11.80 4.54 13.24
C GLU A 39 10.83 4.30 12.08
N TYR A 40 9.67 4.96 12.12
CA TYR A 40 8.61 4.84 11.11
C TYR A 40 9.04 5.30 9.72
N ILE A 41 9.81 6.38 9.62
CA ILE A 41 10.25 6.94 8.34
C ILE A 41 11.22 5.98 7.66
N VAL A 42 12.19 5.45 8.43
CA VAL A 42 13.15 4.47 7.94
C VAL A 42 12.43 3.20 7.51
N SER A 43 11.45 2.75 8.30
CA SER A 43 10.66 1.56 8.00
C SER A 43 9.81 1.73 6.74
N ALA A 44 9.19 2.90 6.53
CA ALA A 44 8.50 3.26 5.29
C ALA A 44 9.43 3.27 4.06
N LEU A 45 10.64 3.80 4.22
CA LEU A 45 11.65 3.82 3.16
C LEU A 45 12.07 2.39 2.79
N VAL A 46 12.38 1.56 3.79
CA VAL A 46 12.78 0.17 3.59
C VAL A 46 11.64 -0.65 2.98
N ALA A 47 10.43 -0.52 3.52
CA ALA A 47 9.24 -1.21 3.03
C ALA A 47 8.96 -0.87 1.55
N GLY A 48 9.02 0.42 1.20
CA GLY A 48 8.80 0.87 -0.16
C GLY A 48 9.90 0.40 -1.11
N TRP A 49 11.17 0.55 -0.71
CA TRP A 49 12.33 0.17 -1.50
C TRP A 49 12.36 -1.33 -1.80
N LEU A 50 12.30 -2.17 -0.77
CA LEU A 50 12.28 -3.63 -0.91
C LEU A 50 11.02 -4.11 -1.62
N GLY A 51 9.85 -3.54 -1.29
CA GLY A 51 8.58 -3.91 -1.91
C GLY A 51 8.58 -3.64 -3.41
N GLY A 52 9.05 -2.47 -3.83
CA GLY A 52 9.22 -2.12 -5.24
C GLY A 52 10.23 -3.03 -5.96
N PHE A 53 11.38 -3.29 -5.33
CA PHE A 53 12.41 -4.17 -5.88
C PHE A 53 11.92 -5.62 -6.07
N LEU A 54 11.26 -6.18 -5.04
CA LEU A 54 10.71 -7.53 -5.06
C LEU A 54 9.58 -7.65 -6.09
N THR A 55 8.69 -6.65 -6.17
CA THR A 55 7.63 -6.63 -7.19
C THR A 55 8.21 -6.66 -8.60
N GLY A 56 9.21 -5.83 -8.88
CA GLY A 56 9.91 -5.84 -10.17
C GLY A 56 10.64 -7.16 -10.45
N THR A 57 11.08 -7.87 -9.40
CA THR A 57 11.69 -9.20 -9.51
C THR A 57 10.66 -10.29 -9.83
N PHE A 58 9.56 -10.35 -9.09
CA PHE A 58 8.48 -11.33 -9.29
C PHE A 58 7.80 -11.16 -10.65
N LEU A 59 7.62 -9.91 -11.11
CA LEU A 59 7.09 -9.60 -12.43
C LEU A 59 8.12 -9.74 -13.56
N ARG A 60 9.38 -10.07 -13.25
CA ARG A 60 10.49 -10.20 -14.21
C ARG A 60 10.75 -8.93 -15.04
N MET A 61 10.45 -7.75 -14.49
CA MET A 61 10.62 -6.45 -15.14
C MET A 61 12.03 -5.88 -14.85
N LYS A 62 13.08 -6.52 -15.37
CA LYS A 62 14.48 -6.20 -15.05
C LYS A 62 14.83 -4.72 -15.26
N ASP A 63 14.47 -4.15 -16.40
CA ASP A 63 14.82 -2.77 -16.79
C ASP A 63 14.09 -1.70 -15.95
N LYS A 64 13.02 -2.10 -15.25
CA LYS A 64 12.19 -1.21 -14.44
C LYS A 64 12.38 -1.43 -12.95
N ARG A 65 13.13 -2.47 -12.54
CA ARG A 65 13.30 -2.86 -11.14
C ARG A 65 13.87 -1.73 -10.28
N ALA A 66 14.92 -1.07 -10.75
CA ALA A 66 15.53 0.05 -10.03
C ALA A 66 14.55 1.23 -9.89
N LYS A 67 13.78 1.52 -10.95
CA LYS A 67 12.76 2.58 -10.93
C LYS A 67 11.65 2.26 -9.94
N MET A 68 11.18 1.02 -9.89
CA MET A 68 10.18 0.54 -8.94
C MET A 68 10.66 0.62 -7.48
N ALA A 69 11.91 0.25 -7.24
CA ALA A 69 12.52 0.36 -5.91
C ALA A 69 12.64 1.82 -5.47
N ALA A 70 13.14 2.70 -6.35
CA ALA A 70 13.25 4.13 -6.07
C ALA A 70 11.88 4.79 -5.83
N SER A 71 10.89 4.49 -6.67
CA SER A 71 9.54 5.03 -6.51
C SER A 71 8.84 4.51 -5.26
N GLY A 72 9.10 3.26 -4.87
CA GLY A 72 8.64 2.73 -3.59
C GLY A 72 9.29 3.46 -2.41
N ALA A 73 10.62 3.61 -2.42
CA ALA A 73 11.40 4.28 -1.38
C ALA A 73 10.99 5.74 -1.16
N ILE A 74 10.59 6.43 -2.22
CA ILE A 74 10.10 7.83 -2.17
C ILE A 74 8.62 7.87 -1.84
N GLY A 75 7.81 7.07 -2.55
CA GLY A 75 6.36 7.16 -2.48
C GLY A 75 5.78 6.71 -1.16
N MET A 76 6.41 5.73 -0.50
CA MET A 76 5.86 5.20 0.74
C MET A 76 6.03 6.17 1.93
N PRO A 77 7.22 6.76 2.19
CA PRO A 77 7.35 7.82 3.18
C PRO A 77 6.48 9.04 2.85
N LEU A 78 6.47 9.51 1.59
CA LEU A 78 5.67 10.68 1.21
C LEU A 78 4.16 10.42 1.39
N GLY A 79 3.69 9.24 0.99
CA GLY A 79 2.30 8.84 1.17
C GLY A 79 1.92 8.80 2.65
N LEU A 80 2.81 8.30 3.51
CA LEU A 80 2.62 8.27 4.96
C LEU A 80 2.53 9.71 5.51
N PHE A 81 3.54 10.53 5.25
CA PHE A 81 3.59 11.91 5.75
C PHE A 81 2.39 12.75 5.33
N LEU A 82 2.01 12.70 4.05
CA LEU A 82 0.91 13.51 3.52
C LEU A 82 -0.45 12.99 3.96
N SER A 83 -0.62 11.67 4.10
CA SER A 83 -1.86 11.08 4.59
C SER A 83 -2.11 11.43 6.05
N PHE A 84 -1.13 11.20 6.93
CA PHE A 84 -1.25 11.52 8.35
C PHE A 84 -1.30 13.04 8.59
N GLY A 85 -0.55 13.82 7.80
CA GLY A 85 -0.65 15.28 7.84
C GLY A 85 -2.04 15.79 7.44
N ALA A 86 -2.67 15.19 6.42
CA ALA A 86 -4.03 15.53 6.03
C ALA A 86 -5.05 15.13 7.09
N ALA A 87 -4.89 13.97 7.73
CA ALA A 87 -5.75 13.52 8.82
C ALA A 87 -5.65 14.45 10.04
N GLY A 88 -4.44 14.81 10.46
CA GLY A 88 -4.23 15.75 11.57
C GLY A 88 -4.75 17.16 11.26
N LEU A 89 -4.60 17.64 10.02
CA LEU A 89 -5.17 18.92 9.59
C LEU A 89 -6.71 18.89 9.62
N PHE A 90 -7.32 17.79 9.18
CA PHE A 90 -8.77 17.63 9.21
C PHE A 90 -9.32 17.65 10.65
N GLU A 91 -8.66 16.95 11.57
CA GLU A 91 -9.01 16.95 12.98
C GLU A 91 -8.91 18.35 13.61
N LEU A 92 -7.85 19.11 13.27
CA LEU A 92 -7.65 20.47 13.74
C LEU A 92 -8.73 21.43 13.22
N MET A 93 -9.13 21.29 11.94
CA MET A 93 -10.11 22.19 11.31
C MET A 93 -11.55 21.85 11.65
N PHE A 94 -11.86 20.57 11.92
CA PHE A 94 -13.22 20.07 12.13
C PHE A 94 -13.35 19.13 13.34
N PRO A 95 -13.07 19.61 14.58
CA PRO A 95 -12.99 18.76 15.77
C PRO A 95 -14.30 18.03 16.13
N PHE A 96 -15.46 18.64 15.85
CA PHE A 96 -16.76 17.98 16.08
C PHE A 96 -17.07 16.90 15.04
N ALA A 97 -16.64 17.11 13.79
CA ALA A 97 -16.83 16.12 12.74
C ALA A 97 -15.86 14.94 12.90
N SER A 98 -14.61 15.20 13.29
CA SER A 98 -13.63 14.14 13.60
C SER A 98 -14.10 13.27 14.76
N ALA A 99 -14.61 13.87 15.85
CA ALA A 99 -15.14 13.13 16.98
C ALA A 99 -16.35 12.25 16.60
N SER A 100 -17.23 12.74 15.72
CA SER A 100 -18.39 11.98 15.22
C SER A 100 -17.99 10.81 14.31
N LEU A 101 -16.91 10.98 13.53
CA LEU A 101 -16.45 10.01 12.54
C LEU A 101 -15.42 9.01 13.07
N ALA A 102 -14.82 9.25 14.25
CA ALA A 102 -13.76 8.42 14.80
C ALA A 102 -14.08 6.93 14.71
N TYR A 103 -15.26 6.54 15.18
CA TYR A 103 -15.69 5.14 15.28
C TYR A 103 -16.26 4.51 13.99
N THR A 104 -16.19 5.22 12.86
CA THR A 104 -16.79 4.76 11.60
C THR A 104 -15.79 4.05 10.69
N GLY A 105 -14.49 4.16 10.98
CA GLY A 105 -13.39 3.74 10.11
C GLY A 105 -13.27 4.50 8.78
N ILE A 106 -14.17 5.48 8.54
CA ILE A 106 -14.11 6.37 7.38
C ILE A 106 -12.82 7.21 7.39
N PRO A 107 -12.36 7.78 8.52
CA PRO A 107 -11.11 8.55 8.54
C PRO A 107 -9.90 7.72 8.08
N ASP A 108 -9.76 6.50 8.60
CA ASP A 108 -8.67 5.59 8.21
C ASP A 108 -8.77 5.16 6.75
N ALA A 109 -9.98 4.86 6.26
CA ALA A 109 -10.24 4.56 4.86
C ALA A 109 -9.82 5.72 3.94
N ILE A 110 -10.15 6.97 4.30
CA ILE A 110 -9.75 8.16 3.55
C ILE A 110 -8.23 8.35 3.60
N GLY A 111 -7.63 8.29 4.78
CA GLY A 111 -6.17 8.44 4.94
C GLY A 111 -5.40 7.42 4.09
N ILE A 112 -5.76 6.15 4.19
CA ILE A 112 -5.10 5.08 3.45
C ILE A 112 -5.39 5.17 1.94
N SER A 113 -6.57 5.68 1.55
CA SER A 113 -6.88 6.00 0.14
C SER A 113 -6.00 7.12 -0.42
N ILE A 114 -5.75 8.18 0.36
CA ILE A 114 -4.83 9.28 0.01
C ILE A 114 -3.40 8.74 -0.14
N MET A 115 -2.97 7.89 0.79
CA MET A 115 -1.67 7.22 0.70
C MET A 115 -1.57 6.38 -0.59
N GLY A 116 -2.59 5.59 -0.89
CA GLY A 116 -2.69 4.81 -2.13
C GLY A 116 -2.64 5.68 -3.39
N LEU A 117 -3.28 6.85 -3.36
CA LEU A 117 -3.28 7.81 -4.47
C LEU A 117 -1.86 8.35 -4.73
N ILE A 118 -1.18 8.81 -3.67
CA ILE A 118 0.16 9.39 -3.76
C ILE A 118 1.17 8.33 -4.20
N PHE A 119 1.14 7.18 -3.53
CA PHE A 119 2.02 6.06 -3.81
C PHE A 119 1.85 5.55 -5.25
N GLY A 120 0.60 5.32 -5.67
CA GLY A 120 0.26 4.91 -7.02
C GLY A 120 0.74 5.93 -8.07
N SER A 121 0.52 7.22 -7.82
CA SER A 121 0.96 8.30 -8.72
C SER A 121 2.48 8.27 -8.93
N ILE A 122 3.25 8.17 -7.85
CA ILE A 122 4.72 8.13 -7.89
C ILE A 122 5.21 6.87 -8.60
N MET A 123 4.65 5.70 -8.26
CA MET A 123 4.94 4.43 -8.94
C MET A 123 4.67 4.52 -10.44
N GLY A 124 3.48 4.99 -10.84
CA GLY A 124 3.10 5.09 -12.25
C GLY A 124 4.05 5.98 -13.05
N ILE A 125 4.36 7.17 -12.53
CA ILE A 125 5.26 8.14 -13.17
C ILE A 125 6.65 7.54 -13.38
N PHE A 126 7.23 6.90 -12.36
CA PHE A 126 8.59 6.38 -12.45
C PHE A 126 8.69 5.17 -13.39
N ILE A 127 7.69 4.27 -13.37
CA ILE A 127 7.77 3.00 -14.12
C ILE A 127 7.40 3.18 -15.59
N PHE A 128 6.39 4.01 -15.88
CA PHE A 128 5.75 4.11 -17.19
C PHE A 128 5.54 5.56 -17.70
N GLY A 129 5.85 6.57 -16.88
CA GLY A 129 5.65 7.98 -17.22
C GLY A 129 4.28 8.53 -16.81
N SER A 130 4.06 9.82 -17.04
CA SER A 130 2.86 10.56 -16.60
C SER A 130 1.54 10.01 -17.16
N SER A 131 1.58 9.35 -18.32
CA SER A 131 0.39 8.71 -18.92
C SER A 131 -0.18 7.58 -18.07
N ALA A 132 0.66 6.90 -17.27
CA ALA A 132 0.24 5.80 -16.42
C ALA A 132 -0.47 6.25 -15.13
N LEU A 133 -0.39 7.54 -14.77
CA LEU A 133 -1.05 8.08 -13.58
C LEU A 133 -2.57 7.86 -13.61
N LYS A 134 -3.17 7.92 -14.80
CA LYS A 134 -4.60 7.66 -15.04
C LYS A 134 -5.06 6.25 -14.62
N ILE A 135 -4.12 5.31 -14.50
CA ILE A 135 -4.40 3.93 -14.09
C ILE A 135 -3.91 3.72 -12.66
N PHE A 136 -2.66 4.08 -12.39
CA PHE A 136 -2.02 3.76 -11.12
C PHE A 136 -2.65 4.46 -9.93
N ALA A 137 -2.98 5.75 -10.05
CA ALA A 137 -3.60 6.50 -8.96
C ALA A 137 -4.96 5.88 -8.57
N PRO A 138 -5.96 5.77 -9.46
CA PRO A 138 -7.27 5.24 -9.05
C PRO A 138 -7.22 3.77 -8.62
N VAL A 139 -6.41 2.93 -9.27
CA VAL A 139 -6.32 1.51 -8.89
C VAL A 139 -5.68 1.33 -7.52
N CYS A 140 -4.61 2.07 -7.21
CA CYS A 140 -3.98 2.01 -5.89
C CYS A 140 -4.89 2.58 -4.80
N THR A 141 -5.59 3.69 -5.07
CA THR A 141 -6.59 4.26 -4.14
C THR A 141 -7.68 3.24 -3.81
N LEU A 142 -8.32 2.66 -4.84
CA LEU A 142 -9.41 1.70 -4.64
C LEU A 142 -8.94 0.41 -3.97
N ALA A 143 -7.72 -0.05 -4.29
CA ALA A 143 -7.14 -1.21 -3.63
C ALA A 143 -6.84 -0.95 -2.15
N SER A 144 -6.52 0.28 -1.76
CA SER A 144 -6.12 0.63 -0.39
C SER A 144 -7.31 0.97 0.51
N MET A 145 -8.40 1.50 -0.04
CA MET A 145 -9.60 1.88 0.70
C MET A 145 -10.16 0.79 1.66
N PRO A 146 -10.38 -0.48 1.24
CA PRO A 146 -10.91 -1.50 2.15
C PRO A 146 -9.94 -1.82 3.30
N PHE A 147 -8.65 -1.60 3.10
CA PHE A 147 -7.65 -1.81 4.14
C PHE A 147 -7.67 -0.72 5.21
N GLY A 148 -8.16 0.49 4.91
CA GLY A 148 -8.36 1.47 5.97
C GLY A 148 -9.54 1.17 6.88
N ILE A 149 -10.61 0.57 6.34
CA ILE A 149 -11.68 0.00 7.17
C ILE A 149 -11.12 -1.14 8.03
N LEU A 150 -10.25 -1.98 7.47
CA LEU A 150 -9.59 -3.05 8.22
C LEU A 150 -8.69 -2.51 9.34
N VAL A 151 -7.91 -1.46 9.08
CA VAL A 151 -7.07 -0.80 10.10
C VAL A 151 -7.92 -0.24 11.24
N SER A 152 -9.01 0.45 10.92
CA SER A 152 -9.97 0.92 11.93
C SER A 152 -10.52 -0.24 12.78
N ALA A 153 -10.94 -1.34 12.12
CA ALA A 153 -11.42 -2.52 12.82
C ALA A 153 -10.36 -3.18 13.73
N MET A 154 -9.07 -3.07 13.38
CA MET A 154 -7.95 -3.55 14.19
C MET A 154 -7.64 -2.66 15.39
N ASN A 155 -7.92 -1.37 15.28
CA ASN A 155 -7.73 -0.40 16.36
C ASN A 155 -8.91 -0.39 17.35
N GLU A 156 -10.15 -0.56 16.85
CA GLU A 156 -11.37 -0.37 17.62
C GLU A 156 -12.13 -1.66 17.96
N GLY A 157 -12.00 -2.72 17.16
CA GLY A 157 -12.80 -3.94 17.30
C GLY A 157 -12.22 -4.95 18.30
N TYR A 158 -12.99 -5.35 19.31
CA TYR A 158 -12.57 -6.26 20.39
C TYR A 158 -11.78 -7.50 19.90
N VAL A 159 -12.27 -8.25 18.90
CA VAL A 159 -11.61 -9.51 18.47
C VAL A 159 -10.30 -9.29 17.71
N LEU A 160 -10.24 -8.29 16.82
CA LEU A 160 -9.03 -7.99 16.04
C LEU A 160 -8.00 -7.21 16.87
N ARG A 161 -8.49 -6.36 17.79
CA ARG A 161 -7.69 -5.72 18.82
C ARG A 161 -7.11 -6.76 19.78
N ASP A 162 -7.89 -7.75 20.21
CA ASP A 162 -7.42 -8.85 21.07
C ASP A 162 -6.40 -9.72 20.34
N PHE A 163 -6.57 -9.96 19.03
CA PHE A 163 -5.54 -10.61 18.21
C PHE A 163 -4.26 -9.78 18.12
N ASN A 164 -4.38 -8.47 17.91
CA ASN A 164 -3.24 -7.55 17.88
C ASN A 164 -2.51 -7.53 19.23
N LEU A 165 -3.26 -7.40 20.33
CA LEU A 165 -2.77 -7.50 21.71
C LEU A 165 -2.16 -8.87 22.02
N MET A 166 -2.74 -9.96 21.52
CA MET A 166 -2.22 -11.32 21.67
C MET A 166 -0.88 -11.46 20.94
N MET A 167 -0.79 -11.01 19.69
CA MET A 167 0.47 -10.99 18.93
C MET A 167 1.54 -10.18 19.65
N ASN A 168 1.18 -9.01 20.20
CA ASN A 168 2.06 -8.20 21.03
C ASN A 168 2.47 -8.91 22.34
N SER A 169 1.56 -9.70 22.93
CA SER A 169 1.82 -10.44 24.17
C SER A 169 2.71 -11.67 23.99
N ILE A 170 2.72 -12.28 22.79
CA ILE A 170 3.63 -13.39 22.43
C ILE A 170 5.06 -12.88 22.29
N ILE A 171 5.23 -11.61 21.85
CA ILE A 171 6.53 -10.95 21.68
C ILE A 171 6.84 -10.09 22.92
N LYS A 172 6.60 -10.66 24.10
CA LYS A 172 6.93 -10.02 25.38
C LYS A 172 8.41 -9.66 25.43
N GLY A 173 8.69 -8.36 25.43
CA GLY A 173 10.01 -7.79 25.72
C GLY A 173 10.59 -6.85 24.67
N LYS A 174 9.96 -6.64 23.51
CA LYS A 174 10.56 -5.85 22.40
C LYS A 174 9.73 -4.73 21.77
N GLY A 175 8.45 -4.58 22.10
CA GLY A 175 7.59 -3.51 21.58
C GLY A 175 6.31 -4.03 20.92
N ILE A 176 5.50 -3.12 20.36
CA ILE A 176 4.23 -3.42 19.68
C ILE A 176 4.51 -3.73 18.19
N ILE A 177 4.06 -4.87 17.67
CA ILE A 177 4.02 -5.14 16.24
C ILE A 177 3.02 -4.17 15.61
N ASP A 178 3.50 -3.30 14.73
CA ASP A 178 2.62 -2.45 13.93
C ASP A 178 1.98 -3.23 12.77
N LEU A 179 0.94 -3.98 13.09
CA LEU A 179 0.11 -4.68 12.12
C LEU A 179 -0.60 -3.71 11.15
N ASN A 180 -0.92 -2.48 11.58
CA ASN A 180 -1.56 -1.50 10.71
C ASN A 180 -0.63 -1.12 9.55
N PHE A 181 0.64 -0.86 9.88
CA PHE A 181 1.67 -0.58 8.89
C PHE A 181 1.84 -1.74 7.90
N LEU A 182 1.82 -2.99 8.37
CA LEU A 182 1.88 -4.17 7.49
C LEU A 182 0.69 -4.22 6.53
N VAL A 183 -0.51 -4.03 7.05
CA VAL A 183 -1.77 -4.08 6.28
C VAL A 183 -1.80 -2.98 5.22
N ILE A 184 -1.40 -1.76 5.57
CA ILE A 184 -1.23 -0.64 4.64
C ILE A 184 -0.21 -1.00 3.55
N THR A 185 0.96 -1.51 3.94
CA THR A 185 2.04 -1.89 3.00
C THR A 185 1.55 -2.91 1.97
N VAL A 186 0.85 -3.96 2.43
CA VAL A 186 0.26 -4.99 1.56
C VAL A 186 -0.75 -4.41 0.58
N SER A 187 -1.59 -3.48 1.03
CA SER A 187 -2.60 -2.84 0.18
C SER A 187 -1.97 -2.09 -1.00
N LEU A 188 -0.85 -1.40 -0.76
CA LEU A 188 -0.08 -0.69 -1.79
C LEU A 188 0.55 -1.67 -2.79
N GLY A 189 1.02 -2.82 -2.32
CA GLY A 189 1.51 -3.89 -3.17
C GLY A 189 0.44 -4.45 -4.10
N ILE A 190 -0.75 -4.73 -3.57
CA ILE A 190 -1.91 -5.17 -4.36
C ILE A 190 -2.23 -4.12 -5.43
N GLY A 191 -2.37 -2.86 -5.03
CA GLY A 191 -2.64 -1.75 -5.94
C GLY A 191 -1.61 -1.64 -7.06
N THR A 192 -0.32 -1.77 -6.73
CA THR A 192 0.77 -1.72 -7.70
C THR A 192 0.70 -2.88 -8.70
N GLY A 193 0.53 -4.11 -8.21
CA GLY A 193 0.42 -5.30 -9.04
C GLY A 193 -0.77 -5.22 -10.02
N LEU A 194 -1.94 -4.85 -9.50
CA LEU A 194 -3.14 -4.64 -10.32
C LEU A 194 -2.94 -3.54 -11.37
N SER A 195 -2.33 -2.42 -10.98
CA SER A 195 -2.07 -1.29 -11.87
C SER A 195 -1.18 -1.68 -13.05
N ILE A 196 -0.11 -2.45 -12.80
CA ILE A 196 0.80 -2.95 -13.84
C ILE A 196 0.05 -3.86 -14.82
N ALA A 197 -0.79 -4.77 -14.32
CA ALA A 197 -1.54 -5.69 -15.17
C ALA A 197 -2.53 -4.95 -16.08
N ILE A 198 -3.31 -4.02 -15.51
CA ILE A 198 -4.29 -3.21 -16.24
C ILE A 198 -3.58 -2.34 -17.29
N HIS A 199 -2.46 -1.71 -16.91
CA HIS A 199 -1.66 -0.90 -17.83
C HIS A 199 -1.12 -1.72 -19.02
N ASP A 200 -0.60 -2.92 -18.79
CA ASP A 200 -0.10 -3.78 -19.87
C ASP A 200 -1.24 -4.24 -20.81
N ILE A 201 -2.42 -4.55 -20.26
CA ILE A 201 -3.61 -4.92 -21.07
C ILE A 201 -4.05 -3.74 -21.96
N ILE A 202 -4.12 -2.53 -21.41
CA ILE A 202 -4.55 -1.33 -22.15
C ILE A 202 -3.50 -0.95 -23.20
N SER A 203 -2.22 -0.99 -22.84
CA SER A 203 -1.12 -0.63 -23.75
C SER A 203 -1.06 -1.57 -24.96
N ARG A 204 -1.27 -2.88 -24.76
CA ARG A 204 -1.34 -3.84 -25.88
C ARG A 204 -2.52 -3.61 -26.81
N LYS A 205 -3.66 -3.14 -26.28
CA LYS A 205 -4.84 -2.83 -27.10
C LYS A 205 -4.62 -1.62 -28.02
N LYS A 206 -3.74 -0.69 -27.66
CA LYS A 206 -3.44 0.50 -28.46
C LYS A 206 -2.52 0.21 -29.68
N HIS A 207 -1.83 -0.92 -29.67
CA HIS A 207 -0.89 -1.35 -30.71
C HIS A 207 -1.41 -2.53 -31.55
N SER A 208 -2.67 -2.92 -31.38
CA SER A 208 -3.37 -3.94 -32.18
C SER A 208 -4.44 -3.27 -33.04
#